data_AF-A0A813WZ02-F1
#
_entry.id   AF-A0A813WZ02-F1
#
_cell.length_a   1.000
_cell.length_b   1.000
_cell.length_c   1.000
_cell.angle_alpha   90.00
_cell.angle_beta   90.00
_cell.angle_gamma   90.00
#
_symmetry.space_group_name_H-M   'P 1'
#
loop_
_entity.id
_entity.type
_entity.pdbx_description
1 polymer ?
#
loop_
_entity_poly.entity_id
_entity_poly.type
_entity_poly.pdbx_seq_one_letter_code
_entity_poly.pdbx_strand_id
1 'polypeptide(L)'
;MSGQEKRQLVTNLKEKCKQWGLEYAPLFGVGQITPYLYVFTSHLHEFYDQFNNSKAFSIQGVERLNELLTRDYFDGKNREGEYFQQMIKKRLYQIVLPLTKTQLIHIRQRLESCAKLFGNYEPSDDENSDLCDDDYY
;
A
#
# COMPACT_ATOMS: atom_id res chain seq x y z
N MET A 1 6.64 -6.83 20.87
CA MET A 1 6.36 -5.66 21.73
C MET A 1 5.30 -6.07 22.73
N SER A 2 5.59 -5.96 24.02
CA SER A 2 4.63 -6.25 25.08
C SER A 2 3.47 -5.23 25.06
N GLY A 3 2.31 -5.59 25.61
CA GLY A 3 1.16 -4.68 25.66
C GLY A 3 1.44 -3.39 26.46
N GLN A 4 2.35 -3.45 27.44
CA GLN A 4 2.77 -2.30 28.23
C GLN A 4 3.69 -1.36 27.44
N GLU A 5 4.64 -1.90 26.68
CA GLU A 5 5.52 -1.12 25.79
C GLU A 5 4.73 -0.34 24.74
N LYS A 6 3.70 -0.97 24.16
CA LYS A 6 2.81 -0.34 23.17
C LYS A 6 2.08 0.86 23.77
N ARG A 7 1.46 0.69 24.94
CA ARG A 7 0.71 1.76 25.63
C ARG A 7 1.60 2.94 25.99
N GLN A 8 2.81 2.67 26.48
CA GLN A 8 3.77 3.74 26.78
C GLN A 8 4.16 4.51 25.53
N LEU A 9 4.41 3.80 24.42
CA LEU A 9 4.77 4.42 23.15
C LEU A 9 3.64 5.29 22.59
N VAL A 10 2.39 4.81 22.61
CA VAL A 10 1.21 5.58 22.16
C VAL A 10 1.01 6.83 23.01
N THR A 11 1.16 6.70 24.34
CA THR A 11 1.03 7.84 25.27
C THR A 11 2.11 8.89 25.01
N ASN A 12 3.38 8.45 24.91
CA ASN A 12 4.49 9.33 24.58
C ASN A 12 4.30 10.02 23.22
N LEU A 13 3.77 9.30 22.23
CA LEU A 13 3.51 9.85 20.90
C LEU A 13 2.45 10.95 20.95
N LYS A 14 1.35 10.72 21.69
CA LYS A 14 0.30 11.71 21.91
C LYS A 14 0.84 12.99 22.54
N GLU A 15 1.63 12.87 23.60
CA GLU A 15 2.22 14.02 24.31
C GLU A 15 3.17 14.81 23.41
N LYS A 16 4.06 14.12 22.67
CA LYS A 16 4.99 14.77 21.74
C LYS A 16 4.28 15.49 20.60
N CYS A 17 3.26 14.88 20.02
CA CYS A 17 2.49 15.49 18.93
C CYS A 17 1.75 16.75 19.41
N LYS A 18 1.18 16.69 20.63
CA LYS A 18 0.53 17.85 21.25
C LYS A 18 1.53 18.97 21.55
N GLN A 19 2.67 18.63 22.15
CA GLN A 19 3.72 19.60 22.49
C GLN A 19 4.24 20.30 21.22
N TRP A 20 4.49 19.53 20.16
CA TRP A 20 4.91 20.07 18.88
C TRP A 20 3.87 21.05 18.30
N GLY A 21 2.57 20.71 18.37
CA GLY A 21 1.50 21.63 17.95
C GLY A 21 1.47 22.93 18.73
N LEU A 22 1.74 22.89 20.05
CA LEU A 22 1.83 24.08 20.91
C LEU A 22 3.05 24.95 20.60
N GLU A 23 4.16 24.35 20.15
CA GLU A 23 5.35 25.08 19.71
C GLU A 23 5.19 25.65 18.29
N TYR A 24 4.42 24.98 17.44
CA TYR A 24 4.17 25.39 16.06
C TYR A 24 3.16 26.55 15.97
N ALA A 25 2.06 26.51 16.73
CA ALA A 25 0.97 27.49 16.63
C ALA A 25 1.36 28.96 16.90
N PRO A 26 2.34 29.29 17.77
CA PRO A 26 2.82 30.67 17.93
C PRO A 26 3.67 31.15 16.74
N LEU A 27 4.35 30.23 16.05
CA LEU A 27 5.22 30.54 14.91
C LEU A 27 4.41 30.78 13.63
N PHE A 28 3.26 30.11 13.52
CA PHE A 28 2.39 30.15 12.35
C PHE A 28 0.96 30.40 12.81
N GLY A 29 0.36 31.51 12.38
CA GLY A 29 -1.01 31.86 12.76
C GLY A 29 -2.02 30.75 12.42
N VAL A 30 -3.16 30.75 13.12
CA VAL A 30 -4.20 29.70 13.06
C VAL A 30 -4.63 29.34 11.62
N GLY A 31 -4.60 30.30 10.69
CA GLY A 31 -4.91 30.08 9.27
C GLY A 31 -3.93 29.18 8.51
N GLN A 32 -2.79 28.82 9.11
CA GLN A 32 -1.79 27.93 8.52
C GLN A 32 -1.87 26.49 9.04
N ILE A 33 -2.83 26.19 9.92
CA ILE A 33 -3.08 24.81 10.36
C ILE A 33 -3.79 24.08 9.22
N THR A 34 -3.02 23.29 8.47
CA THR A 34 -3.55 22.41 7.42
C THR A 34 -4.23 21.19 8.03
N PRO A 35 -5.14 20.52 7.28
CA PRO A 35 -5.71 19.24 7.71
C PRO A 35 -4.65 18.18 8.06
N TYR A 36 -3.52 18.15 7.34
CA TYR A 36 -2.42 17.24 7.63
C TYR A 36 -1.75 17.52 8.98
N LEU A 37 -1.56 18.80 9.32
CA LEU A 37 -1.04 19.19 10.63
C LEU A 37 -2.01 18.76 11.75
N TYR A 38 -3.31 19.00 11.56
CA TYR A 38 -4.32 18.55 12.52
C TYR A 38 -4.33 17.03 12.72
N VAL A 39 -4.28 16.26 11.63
CA VAL A 39 -4.20 14.78 11.69
C VAL A 39 -2.92 14.34 12.41
N PHE A 40 -1.79 14.99 12.13
CA PHE A 40 -0.52 14.70 12.79
C PHE A 40 -0.59 14.94 14.30
N THR A 41 -1.08 16.10 14.74
CA THR A 41 -1.11 16.46 16.16
C THR A 41 -2.15 15.68 16.95
N SER A 42 -3.29 15.34 16.32
CA SER A 42 -4.49 14.87 17.01
C SER A 42 -4.78 13.38 16.82
N HIS A 43 -4.37 12.76 15.71
CA HIS A 43 -4.83 11.41 15.34
C HIS A 43 -3.69 10.40 15.07
N LEU A 44 -2.45 10.85 14.91
CA LEU A 44 -1.32 9.96 14.62
C LEU A 44 -1.14 8.85 15.67
N HIS A 45 -1.38 9.16 16.94
CA HIS A 45 -1.24 8.21 18.04
C HIS A 45 -2.34 7.14 18.04
N GLU A 46 -3.58 7.50 17.69
CA GLU A 46 -4.70 6.55 17.52
C GLU A 46 -4.40 5.59 16.37
N PHE A 47 -3.88 6.12 15.26
CA PHE A 47 -3.45 5.31 14.12
C PHE A 47 -2.35 4.32 14.51
N TYR A 48 -1.35 4.77 15.28
CA TYR A 48 -0.27 3.89 15.73
C TYR A 48 -0.76 2.84 16.72
N ASP A 49 -1.73 3.18 17.58
CA ASP A 49 -2.35 2.19 18.46
C ASP A 49 -3.10 1.11 17.66
N GLN A 50 -3.82 1.49 16.60
CA GLN A 50 -4.58 0.51 15.82
C GLN A 50 -3.69 -0.36 14.93
N PHE A 51 -2.75 0.24 14.20
CA PHE A 51 -2.04 -0.44 13.11
C PHE A 51 -0.56 -0.70 13.36
N ASN A 52 0.01 -0.10 14.41
CA ASN A 52 1.40 -0.26 14.84
C ASN A 52 2.47 0.11 13.80
N ASN A 53 2.06 0.58 12.61
CA ASN A 53 2.95 0.95 11.51
C ASN A 53 2.19 1.80 10.46
N SER A 54 2.58 3.06 10.27
CA SER A 54 2.03 3.92 9.22
C SER A 54 2.63 3.67 7.83
N LYS A 55 3.85 3.13 7.75
CA LYS A 55 4.56 2.89 6.48
C LYS A 55 3.83 1.89 5.59
N ALA A 56 3.12 0.94 6.18
CA ALA A 56 2.31 -0.03 5.44
C ALA A 56 1.11 0.61 4.69
N PHE A 57 0.74 1.84 5.05
CA PHE A 57 -0.39 2.58 4.46
C PHE A 57 0.08 3.78 3.63
N SER A 58 1.39 3.87 3.36
CA SER A 58 1.96 4.89 2.50
C SER A 58 1.51 4.69 1.05
N ILE A 59 1.13 5.78 0.39
CA ILE A 59 0.78 5.78 -1.04
C ILE A 59 2.03 5.68 -1.94
N GLN A 60 3.24 5.81 -1.39
CA GLN A 60 4.49 5.78 -2.17
C GLN A 60 4.63 4.54 -3.05
N GLY A 61 4.11 3.39 -2.61
CA GLY A 61 4.10 2.18 -3.44
C GLY A 61 3.24 2.32 -4.69
N VAL A 62 2.10 2.98 -4.58
CA VAL A 62 1.18 3.28 -5.70
C VAL A 62 1.78 4.35 -6.61
N GLU A 63 2.38 5.39 -6.05
CA GLU A 63 3.06 6.44 -6.84
C GLU A 63 4.20 5.84 -7.67
N ARG A 64 5.01 4.98 -7.06
CA ARG A 64 6.08 4.25 -7.77
C ARG A 64 5.52 3.33 -8.85
N LEU A 65 4.38 2.68 -8.61
CA LEU A 65 3.72 1.88 -9.62
C LEU A 65 3.27 2.74 -10.81
N ASN A 66 2.70 3.93 -10.55
CA ASN A 66 2.29 4.87 -11.59
C ASN A 66 3.47 5.36 -12.42
N GLU A 67 4.62 5.67 -11.82
CA GLU A 67 5.84 6.02 -12.56
C GLU A 67 6.26 4.90 -13.52
N LEU A 68 6.23 3.66 -13.04
CA LEU A 68 6.58 2.49 -13.82
C LEU A 68 5.58 2.26 -14.96
N LEU A 69 4.27 2.40 -14.71
CA LEU A 69 3.22 2.30 -15.72
C LEU A 69 3.36 3.41 -16.77
N THR A 70 3.63 4.64 -16.36
CA THR A 70 3.85 5.77 -17.27
C THR A 70 5.03 5.50 -18.19
N ARG A 71 6.15 5.02 -17.64
CA ARG A 71 7.33 4.66 -18.44
C ARG A 71 7.02 3.57 -19.46
N ASP A 72 6.29 2.53 -19.06
CA ASP A 72 5.95 1.45 -19.99
C ASP A 72 4.92 1.92 -21.03
N TYR A 73 3.96 2.76 -20.67
CA TYR A 73 2.99 3.33 -21.61
C TYR A 73 3.67 4.11 -22.74
N PHE A 74 4.68 4.92 -22.40
CA PHE A 74 5.45 5.71 -23.37
C PHE A 74 6.63 4.97 -24.00
N ASP A 75 6.83 3.68 -23.70
CA ASP A 75 7.85 2.86 -24.37
C ASP A 75 7.42 2.59 -25.82
N GLY A 76 8.24 2.99 -26.80
CA GLY A 76 7.95 2.86 -28.23
C GLY A 76 7.79 1.42 -28.73
N LYS A 77 7.98 0.43 -27.85
CA LYS A 77 7.71 -0.99 -28.11
C LYS A 77 6.25 -1.39 -27.90
N ASN A 78 5.48 -0.62 -27.13
CA ASN A 78 4.05 -0.86 -26.92
C ASN A 78 3.27 -0.27 -28.11
N ARG A 79 3.08 -1.09 -29.15
CA ARG A 79 2.36 -0.69 -30.37
C ARG A 79 0.85 -0.64 -30.14
N GLU A 80 0.20 0.24 -30.90
CA GLU A 80 -1.24 0.54 -30.85
C GLU A 80 -2.11 -0.73 -30.87
N GLY A 81 -3.07 -0.81 -29.95
CA GLY A 81 -4.10 -1.86 -29.90
C GLY A 81 -4.16 -2.66 -28.58
N GLU A 82 -3.00 -3.06 -28.02
CA GLU A 82 -2.95 -3.99 -26.86
C GLU A 82 -2.05 -3.52 -25.70
N TYR A 83 -1.69 -2.24 -25.66
CA TYR A 83 -0.73 -1.70 -24.68
C TYR A 83 -1.09 -2.04 -23.22
N PHE A 84 -2.38 -1.99 -22.84
CA PHE A 84 -2.81 -2.35 -21.50
C PHE A 84 -2.51 -3.81 -21.15
N GLN A 85 -2.79 -4.74 -22.05
CA GLN A 85 -2.54 -6.17 -21.82
C GLN A 85 -1.04 -6.47 -21.74
N GLN A 86 -0.23 -5.81 -22.58
CA GLN A 86 1.23 -5.94 -22.57
C GLN A 86 1.83 -5.39 -21.26
N MET A 87 1.35 -4.23 -20.79
CA MET A 87 1.76 -3.64 -19.51
C MET A 87 1.37 -4.52 -18.32
N ILE A 88 0.16 -5.07 -18.31
CA ILE A 88 -0.31 -5.99 -17.27
C ILE A 88 0.53 -7.26 -17.26
N LYS A 89 0.73 -7.91 -18.42
CA LYS A 89 1.56 -9.13 -18.54
C LYS A 89 3.00 -8.88 -18.06
N LYS A 90 3.63 -7.79 -18.48
CA LYS A 90 4.99 -7.41 -18.06
C LYS A 90 5.10 -7.23 -16.54
N ARG A 91 4.07 -6.70 -15.90
CA ARG A 91 4.03 -6.52 -14.44
C ARG A 91 3.73 -7.80 -13.69
N LEU A 92 2.74 -8.58 -14.14
CA LEU A 92 2.47 -9.90 -13.58
C LEU A 92 3.72 -10.77 -13.63
N TYR A 93 4.44 -10.78 -14.76
CA TYR A 93 5.69 -11.52 -14.89
C TYR A 93 6.77 -11.04 -13.91
N GLN A 94 6.99 -9.73 -13.79
CA GLN A 94 7.97 -9.15 -12.86
C GLN A 94 7.61 -9.35 -11.38
N ILE A 95 6.31 -9.42 -11.06
CA ILE A 95 5.83 -9.62 -9.69
C ILE A 95 5.82 -11.10 -9.34
N VAL A 96 5.42 -11.98 -10.24
CA VAL A 96 5.21 -13.42 -9.97
C VAL A 96 6.50 -14.23 -10.04
N LEU A 97 7.39 -13.96 -11.00
CA LEU A 97 8.65 -14.70 -11.16
C LEU A 97 9.55 -14.74 -9.91
N PRO A 98 9.76 -13.64 -9.16
CA PRO A 98 10.62 -13.67 -7.97
C PRO A 98 9.91 -14.26 -6.75
N LEU A 99 8.60 -14.55 -6.82
CA LEU A 99 7.85 -15.04 -5.67
C LEU A 99 7.94 -16.55 -5.58
N THR A 100 8.24 -17.05 -4.38
CA THR A 100 8.15 -18.47 -4.10
C THR A 100 6.69 -18.91 -4.07
N LYS A 101 6.43 -20.20 -4.34
CA LYS A 101 5.08 -20.80 -4.30
C LYS A 101 4.33 -20.47 -2.99
N THR A 102 5.06 -20.43 -1.87
CA THR A 102 4.52 -20.02 -0.56
C THR A 102 4.09 -18.55 -0.53
N GLN A 103 4.87 -17.64 -1.11
CA GLN A 103 4.51 -16.22 -1.14
C GLN A 103 3.26 -15.96 -2.00
N LEU A 104 3.10 -16.68 -3.11
CA LEU A 104 1.91 -16.60 -3.96
C LEU A 104 0.65 -17.07 -3.20
N ILE A 105 0.74 -18.17 -2.45
CA ILE A 105 -0.37 -18.66 -1.61
C ILE A 105 -0.77 -17.62 -0.57
N HIS A 106 0.21 -16.99 0.10
CA HIS A 106 -0.06 -15.95 1.10
C HIS A 106 -0.71 -14.69 0.50
N ILE A 107 -0.30 -14.29 -0.70
CA ILE A 107 -0.90 -13.15 -1.40
C ILE A 107 -2.36 -13.48 -1.77
N ARG A 108 -2.61 -14.66 -2.32
CA ARG A 108 -3.96 -15.13 -2.67
C ARG A 108 -4.89 -15.13 -1.45
N GLN A 109 -4.46 -15.72 -0.34
CA GLN A 109 -5.24 -15.75 0.90
C GLN A 109 -5.55 -14.33 1.45
N ARG A 110 -4.61 -13.39 1.31
CA ARG A 110 -4.84 -11.98 1.69
C ARG A 110 -5.80 -11.28 0.75
N LEU A 111 -5.69 -11.48 -0.56
CA LEU A 111 -6.62 -10.92 -1.54
C LEU A 111 -8.05 -11.45 -1.31
N GLU A 112 -8.21 -12.75 -1.05
CA GLU A 112 -9.49 -13.36 -0.70
C GLU A 112 -10.08 -12.78 0.61
N SER A 113 -9.22 -12.52 1.60
CA SER A 113 -9.63 -11.89 2.86
C SER A 113 -10.04 -10.42 2.67
N CYS A 114 -9.31 -9.68 1.82
CA CYS A 114 -9.67 -8.31 1.45
C CYS A 114 -10.97 -8.27 0.62
N ALA A 115 -11.16 -9.17 -0.33
CA ALA A 115 -12.39 -9.27 -1.13
C ALA A 115 -13.62 -9.53 -0.26
N LYS A 116 -13.49 -10.37 0.78
CA LYS A 116 -14.55 -10.61 1.78
C LYS A 116 -14.89 -9.37 2.62
N LEU A 117 -13.94 -8.46 2.83
CA LEU A 117 -14.14 -7.22 3.59
C LEU A 117 -14.75 -6.09 2.75
N PHE A 118 -14.50 -6.07 1.44
CA PHE A 118 -14.91 -4.97 0.55
C PHE A 118 -16.04 -5.32 -0.43
N GLY A 119 -16.50 -6.58 -0.45
CA GLY A 119 -17.66 -7.03 -1.23
C GLY A 119 -17.34 -7.22 -2.72
N ASN A 120 -17.61 -8.44 -3.20
CA ASN A 120 -17.62 -8.89 -4.59
C ASN A 120 -16.26 -8.88 -5.33
N TYR A 121 -15.42 -9.87 -5.04
CA TYR A 121 -14.56 -10.46 -6.07
C TYR A 121 -14.79 -11.98 -6.04
N GLU A 122 -15.60 -12.47 -6.98
CA GLU A 122 -15.63 -13.90 -7.32
C GLU A 122 -14.54 -14.12 -8.38
N PRO A 123 -13.42 -14.78 -8.04
CA PRO A 123 -12.49 -15.22 -9.08
C PRO A 123 -13.24 -16.22 -9.96
N SER A 124 -13.36 -15.93 -11.25
CA SER A 124 -13.89 -16.88 -12.23
C SER A 124 -13.04 -18.14 -12.23
N ASP A 125 -13.68 -19.31 -12.17
CA ASP A 125 -13.03 -20.63 -12.12
C ASP A 125 -12.14 -20.95 -13.34
N ASP A 126 -12.13 -20.09 -14.37
CA ASP A 126 -11.37 -20.24 -15.62
C ASP A 126 -9.87 -19.90 -15.52
N GLU A 127 -9.34 -19.37 -14.40
CA GLU A 127 -7.89 -19.06 -14.29
C GLU A 127 -7.01 -20.22 -13.78
N ASN A 128 -7.57 -21.42 -13.58
CA ASN A 128 -6.81 -22.59 -13.12
C ASN A 128 -6.21 -23.47 -14.24
N SER A 129 -6.37 -23.16 -15.54
CA SER A 129 -5.89 -24.10 -16.58
C SER A 129 -4.46 -23.90 -17.07
N ASP A 130 -3.89 -22.69 -17.11
CA ASP A 130 -2.74 -22.46 -18.02
C ASP A 130 -1.45 -21.91 -17.36
N LEU A 131 -1.33 -21.90 -16.03
CA LEU A 131 -0.08 -21.45 -15.37
C LEU A 131 0.90 -22.57 -15.01
N CYS A 132 0.60 -23.82 -15.40
CA CYS A 132 1.42 -25.00 -15.09
C CYS A 132 1.79 -25.87 -16.30
N ASP A 133 1.59 -25.40 -17.54
CA ASP A 133 2.17 -26.08 -18.69
C ASP A 133 3.60 -25.56 -18.92
N ASP A 134 4.51 -26.22 -18.22
CA ASP A 134 5.92 -26.35 -18.58
C ASP A 134 6.00 -26.86 -20.03
N ASP A 135 6.40 -25.99 -20.96
CA ASP A 135 7.22 -26.34 -22.14
C ASP A 135 7.45 -25.11 -23.02
N TYR A 136 8.49 -24.32 -22.73
CA TYR A 136 9.07 -23.40 -23.73
C TYR A 136 10.60 -23.39 -23.63
N TYR A 137 11.23 -24.12 -24.54
CA TYR A 137 12.60 -23.90 -25.02
C TYR A 137 12.68 -22.61 -25.85
#